data_AF-A0A9W6QF98-F1
#
_entry.id   AF-A0A9W6QF98-F1
#
_cell.length_a   1.000
_cell.length_b   1.000
_cell.length_c   1.000
_cell.angle_alpha   90.00
_cell.angle_beta   90.00
_cell.angle_gamma   90.00
#
_symmetry.space_group_name_H-M   'P 1'
#
loop_
_entity.id
_entity.type
_entity.pdbx_description
1 polymer ?
#
loop_
_entity_poly.entity_id
_entity_poly.type
_entity_poly.pdbx_seq_one_letter_code
_entity_poly.pdbx_strand_id
1 'polypeptide(L)' 'MPHMAQQEWTEVELHGGPMDGETAYVRTDGPDPGTALISPRCAYPGGRSIYEPDPAGRWTWRGDTP' A
#
# COMPACT_ATOMS: atom_id res chain seq x y z
N MET A 1 -21.45 -22.02 5.23
CA MET A 1 -20.98 -21.16 4.11
C MET A 1 -19.85 -20.31 4.68
N PRO A 2 -18.57 -20.52 4.33
CA PRO A 2 -17.50 -19.65 4.82
C PRO A 2 -17.68 -18.28 4.18
N HIS A 3 -17.70 -17.23 5.01
CA HIS A 3 -17.73 -15.84 4.60
C HIS A 3 -16.49 -15.61 3.73
N MET A 4 -16.67 -15.54 2.41
CA MET A 4 -15.64 -15.03 1.53
C MET A 4 -15.42 -13.59 1.98
N ALA A 5 -14.32 -13.33 2.71
CA ALA A 5 -13.90 -12.00 3.08
C ALA A 5 -13.96 -11.17 1.80
N GLN A 6 -14.93 -10.25 1.75
CA GLN A 6 -15.07 -9.34 0.63
C GLN A 6 -13.79 -8.52 0.68
N GLN A 7 -12.88 -8.79 -0.24
CA GLN A 7 -11.62 -8.08 -0.28
C GLN A 7 -11.95 -6.61 -0.55
N GLU A 8 -12.03 -5.81 0.51
CA GLU A 8 -12.34 -4.39 0.41
C GLU A 8 -11.06 -3.68 -0.07
N TRP A 9 -11.00 -3.50 -1.39
CA TRP A 9 -10.00 -2.65 -2.04
C TRP A 9 -10.48 -1.21 -1.92
N THR A 10 -9.75 -0.41 -1.16
CA THR A 10 -10.01 1.02 -0.99
C THR A 10 -8.97 1.79 -1.80
N GLU A 11 -9.41 2.82 -2.51
CA GLU A 11 -8.52 3.80 -3.12
C GLU A 11 -8.01 4.76 -2.03
N VAL A 12 -6.70 4.87 -1.89
CA VAL A 12 -6.04 5.71 -0.89
C VAL A 12 -4.96 6.54 -1.54
N GLU A 13 -4.74 7.74 -1.00
CA GLU A 13 -3.63 8.59 -1.38
C GLU A 13 -2.37 8.18 -0.62
N LEU A 14 -1.29 7.97 -1.37
CA LEU A 14 0.01 7.60 -0.86
C LEU A 14 0.82 8.84 -0.51
N HIS A 15 1.50 8.80 0.63
CA HIS A 15 2.29 9.90 1.15
C HIS A 15 3.73 9.45 1.45
N GLY A 16 4.70 10.21 0.96
CA GLY A 16 6.12 9.91 1.05
C GLY A 16 6.60 8.87 0.05
N GLY A 17 7.92 8.69 -0.02
CA GLY A 17 8.54 7.71 -0.91
C GLY A 17 8.41 8.05 -2.40
N PRO A 18 8.54 7.05 -3.29
CA PRO A 18 8.58 7.26 -4.74
C PRO A 18 7.21 7.45 -5.40
N MET A 19 6.10 7.25 -4.67
CA MET A 19 4.72 7.42 -5.16
C MET A 19 3.94 8.45 -4.32
N ASP A 20 4.64 9.40 -3.68
CA ASP A 20 4.01 10.50 -2.94
C ASP A 20 3.02 11.27 -3.83
N GLY A 21 1.78 11.43 -3.36
CA GLY A 21 0.70 12.11 -4.07
C GLY A 21 -0.01 11.26 -5.12
N GLU A 22 0.35 9.98 -5.30
CA GLU A 22 -0.40 9.06 -6.15
C GLU A 22 -1.51 8.35 -5.38
N THR A 23 -2.63 8.06 -6.04
CA THR A 23 -3.68 7.20 -5.51
C THR A 23 -3.46 5.74 -5.91
N ALA A 24 -3.64 4.82 -4.97
CA ALA A 24 -3.53 3.38 -5.20
C ALA A 24 -4.65 2.61 -4.52
N TYR A 25 -5.00 1.46 -5.09
CA TYR A 25 -5.95 0.52 -4.49
C TYR A 25 -5.22 -0.40 -3.51
N VAL A 26 -5.65 -0.37 -2.26
CA VAL A 26 -5.04 -1.11 -1.16
C VAL A 26 -6.10 -1.94 -0.45
N ARG A 27 -5.71 -3.10 0.08
CA ARG A 27 -6.62 -3.97 0.81
C ARG A 27 -6.66 -3.57 2.28
N THR A 28 -7.80 -3.08 2.75
CA THR A 28 -7.96 -2.62 4.14
C THR A 28 -8.45 -3.72 5.09
N ASP A 29 -9.05 -4.79 4.56
CA ASP A 29 -9.59 -5.94 5.31
C ASP A 29 -8.53 -7.05 5.58
N GLY A 30 -7.25 -6.79 5.28
CA GLY A 30 -6.18 -7.76 5.51
C GLY A 30 -5.72 -7.84 6.97
N PRO A 31 -5.21 -8.99 7.44
CA PRO A 31 -4.53 -9.08 8.74
C PRO A 31 -3.23 -8.25 8.77
N ASP A 32 -2.64 -8.00 7.60
CA ASP A 32 -1.49 -7.13 7.40
C ASP A 32 -1.99 -5.73 7.03
N PRO A 33 -1.70 -4.68 7.83
CA PRO A 33 -2.09 -3.32 7.50
C PRO A 33 -1.29 -2.73 6.33
N GLY A 34 -0.14 -3.33 5.99
CA GLY A 34 0.73 -2.85 4.92
C GLY A 34 0.39 -3.38 3.53
N THR A 35 0.50 -2.52 2.53
CA THR A 35 0.42 -2.88 1.11
C THR A 35 1.78 -2.73 0.46
N ALA A 36 2.18 -3.70 -0.36
CA ALA A 36 3.39 -3.61 -1.16
C ALA A 36 3.00 -3.24 -2.60
N LEU A 37 3.25 -1.99 -2.98
CA LEU A 37 2.92 -1.46 -4.30
C LEU A 37 4.14 -1.54 -5.21
N ILE A 38 3.95 -2.06 -6.43
CA ILE A 38 5.00 -2.08 -7.45
C ILE A 38 5.16 -0.65 -7.96
N SER A 39 6.27 0.00 -7.62
CA SER A 39 6.57 1.35 -8.08
C SER A 39 7.47 1.28 -9.32
N PRO A 40 7.10 1.86 -10.48
CA PRO A 40 7.99 1.91 -11.65
C PRO A 40 9.23 2.79 -11.41
N ARG A 41 9.20 3.63 -10.36
CA ARG A 41 10.32 4.44 -9.86
C ARG A 41 10.99 3.85 -8.62
N CYS A 42 10.74 2.58 -8.27
CA CYS A 42 11.42 1.96 -7.14
C CYS A 42 12.93 1.93 -7.39
N ALA A 43 13.73 2.12 -6.33
CA ALA A 43 15.19 2.12 -6.40
C ALA A 43 15.77 0.79 -6.94
N TYR A 44 14.98 -0.29 -6.88
CA TYR A 44 15.28 -1.59 -7.47
C TYR A 44 14.42 -1.82 -8.72
N PRO A 45 15.01 -2.30 -9.84
CA PRO A 45 14.23 -2.68 -11.02
C PRO A 45 13.28 -3.84 -10.67
N GLY A 46 11.99 -3.53 -10.49
CA GLY A 46 10.96 -4.48 -10.05
C GLY A 46 10.70 -4.51 -8.54
N GLY A 47 11.31 -3.62 -7.76
CA GLY A 47 11.09 -3.50 -6.32
C GLY A 47 9.69 -3.03 -5.95
N ARG A 48 9.35 -3.20 -4.67
CA ARG A 48 8.04 -2.86 -4.11
C ARG A 48 8.21 -1.81 -3.03
N SER A 49 7.40 -0.76 -3.08
CA SER A 49 7.31 0.22 -2.00
C SER A 49 6.23 -0.23 -1.03
N ILE A 50 6.59 -0.39 0.25
CA ILE A 50 5.64 -0.70 1.31
C ILE A 50 5.02 0.60 1.79
N TYR A 51 3.70 0.65 1.78
CA TYR A 51 2.91 1.70 2.42
C TYR A 51 2.05 1.09 3.51
N GLU A 52 1.99 1.76 4.65
CA GLU A 52 1.15 1.36 5.78
C GLU A 52 0.27 2.53 6.21
N PRO A 53 -0.96 2.28 6.66
CA PRO A 53 -1.82 3.30 7.22
C PRO A 53 -1.24 3.77 8.56
N ASP A 54 -0.96 5.06 8.64
CA ASP A 54 -0.65 5.78 9.87
C ASP A 54 -1.89 5.86 10.78
N PRO A 55 -1.76 6.01 12.11
CA PRO A 55 -2.89 6.31 13.01
C PRO A 55 -3.81 7.46 12.57
N ALA A 56 -3.34 8.39 11.73
CA ALA A 56 -4.17 9.42 11.11
C ALA A 56 -5.02 8.92 9.91
N GLY A 57 -4.92 7.65 9.53
CA GLY A 57 -5.59 7.04 8.37
C GLY A 57 -4.90 7.32 7.02
N ARG A 58 -3.69 7.88 7.03
CA ARG A 58 -2.93 8.22 5.81
C ARG A 58 -1.98 7.09 5.45
N TRP A 59 -1.84 6.76 4.17
CA TRP A 59 -0.94 5.71 3.73
C TRP A 59 0.46 6.27 3.54
N THR A 60 1.33 6.00 4.49
CA THR A 60 2.71 6.52 4.48
C THR A 60 3.71 5.46 4.04
N TRP A 61 4.70 5.88 3.25
CA TRP A 61 5.80 5.02 2.85
C TRP A 61 6.64 4.60 4.06
N ARG A 62 6.89 3.29 4.19
CA ARG A 62 7.61 2.69 5.33
C ARG A 62 8.95 2.07 4.94
N GLY A 63 9.12 1.76 3.66
CA GLY A 63 10.36 1.24 3.12
C GLY A 63 10.19 0.65 1.74
N ASP A 64 11.30 0.42 1.07
CA ASP A 64 11.37 -0.35 -0.17
C ASP A 64 11.85 -1.77 0.10
N THR A 65 11.28 -2.74 -0.62
CA THR A 65 11.81 -4.10 -0.68
C THR A 65 12.30 -4.40 -2.09
N PRO A 66 13.42 -5.14 -2.22
CA PRO A 66 13.79 -5.74 -3.48
C PRO A 66 12.78 -6.81 -3.94
#